data_AF-A0A537XC39-F1
#
_entry.id   AF-A0A537XC39-F1
#
_cell.length_a   1.000
_cell.length_b   1.000
_cell.length_c   1.000
_cell.angle_alpha   90.00
_cell.angle_beta   90.00
_cell.angle_gamma   90.00
#
_symmetry.space_group_name_H-M   'P 1'
#
loop_
_entity.id
_entity.type
_entity.pdbx_description
1 polymer ?
#
loop_
_entity_poly.entity_id
_entity_poly.type
_entity_poly.pdbx_seq_one_letter_code
_entity_poly.pdbx_strand_id
1 'polypeptide(L)'
;MATSMTISVEGMQVAEIDAIPYQPGMNVQQAMEQAYNLHQDPAYNFILTYFGDELGYFVSTLDGVITQVGSDPNTYLFWELFVNGIPPNTGIDSTFLSDGDTVGWNYTHYVAERHAGTAHERIRSLLTAARGR
;
A
#
# COMPACT_ATOMS: atom_id res chain seq x y z
N MET A 1 -11.30 15.65 12.46
CA MET A 1 -10.49 14.63 13.14
C MET A 1 -9.23 14.44 12.29
N ALA A 2 -8.40 13.45 12.53
CA ALA A 2 -7.21 13.21 11.72
C ALA A 2 -7.28 11.79 11.18
N THR A 3 -6.69 11.56 10.02
CA THR A 3 -6.49 10.22 9.48
C THR A 3 -5.35 9.56 10.25
N SER A 4 -5.38 8.23 10.38
CA SER A 4 -4.25 7.45 10.90
C SER A 4 -3.77 6.44 9.86
N MET A 5 -2.55 5.96 10.03
CA MET A 5 -1.99 4.89 9.21
C MET A 5 -1.35 3.82 10.07
N THR A 6 -1.65 2.56 9.81
CA THR A 6 -1.06 1.41 10.51
C THR A 6 -0.20 0.60 9.56
N ILE A 7 0.87 0.02 10.12
CA ILE A 7 1.75 -0.91 9.41
C ILE A 7 1.71 -2.23 10.16
N SER A 8 1.42 -3.30 9.42
CA SER A 8 1.32 -4.67 9.93
C SER A 8 2.20 -5.62 9.15
N VAL A 9 2.64 -6.70 9.80
CA VAL A 9 3.31 -7.84 9.17
C VAL A 9 2.51 -9.09 9.49
N GLU A 10 2.03 -9.78 8.47
CA GLU A 10 1.15 -10.96 8.59
C GLU A 10 -0.02 -10.73 9.56
N GLY A 11 -0.64 -9.54 9.47
CA GLY A 11 -1.79 -9.15 10.28
C GLY A 11 -1.47 -8.66 11.70
N MET A 12 -0.20 -8.69 12.13
CA MET A 12 0.22 -8.11 13.41
C MET A 12 0.68 -6.67 13.21
N GLN A 13 0.01 -5.70 13.85
CA GLN A 13 0.40 -4.29 13.82
C GLN A 13 1.75 -4.10 14.51
N VAL A 14 2.68 -3.45 13.81
CA VAL A 14 4.06 -3.19 14.27
C VAL A 14 4.37 -1.70 14.38
N ALA A 15 3.61 -0.85 13.69
CA ALA A 15 3.74 0.60 13.79
C ALA A 15 2.40 1.31 13.53
N GLU A 16 2.32 2.54 14.02
CA GLU A 16 1.20 3.45 13.82
C GLU A 16 1.73 4.87 13.60
N ILE A 17 1.10 5.56 12.66
CA ILE A 17 1.31 6.96 12.36
C ILE A 17 -0.02 7.66 12.55
N ASP A 18 -0.12 8.37 13.68
CA ASP A 18 -1.31 9.09 14.08
C ASP A 18 -1.30 10.53 13.58
N ALA A 19 -2.46 11.17 13.72
CA ALA A 19 -2.61 12.61 13.52
C ALA A 19 -2.21 13.12 12.12
N ILE A 20 -2.38 12.29 11.08
CA ILE A 20 -2.18 12.70 9.69
C ILE A 20 -3.26 13.75 9.34
N PRO A 21 -2.89 15.01 9.02
CA PRO A 21 -3.86 16.06 8.74
C PRO A 21 -4.71 15.71 7.52
N TYR A 22 -6.02 15.56 7.75
CA TYR A 22 -6.97 15.36 6.67
C TYR A 22 -7.16 16.64 5.85
N GLN A 23 -7.27 16.50 4.53
CA GLN A 23 -7.70 17.55 3.62
C GLN A 23 -8.87 17.06 2.76
N PRO A 24 -9.87 17.91 2.45
CA PRO A 24 -10.96 17.53 1.56
C PRO A 24 -10.45 17.02 0.20
N GLY A 25 -10.87 15.82 -0.19
CA GLY A 25 -10.42 15.17 -1.42
C GLY A 25 -9.06 14.48 -1.33
N MET A 26 -8.50 14.30 -0.13
CA MET A 26 -7.25 13.58 0.08
C MET A 26 -7.39 12.10 -0.29
N ASN A 27 -6.50 11.59 -1.13
CA ASN A 27 -6.38 10.16 -1.42
C ASN A 27 -5.31 9.49 -0.53
N VAL A 28 -5.20 8.17 -0.59
CA VAL A 28 -4.23 7.40 0.20
C VAL A 28 -2.79 7.83 -0.10
N GLN A 29 -2.44 8.11 -1.35
CA GLN A 29 -1.09 8.58 -1.69
C GLN A 29 -0.76 9.89 -0.96
N GLN A 30 -1.66 10.86 -0.98
CA GLN A 30 -1.48 12.12 -0.28
C GLN A 30 -1.41 11.93 1.23
N ALA A 31 -2.16 10.98 1.80
CA ALA A 31 -2.03 10.63 3.21
C ALA A 31 -0.63 10.06 3.54
N MET A 32 -0.06 9.22 2.68
CA MET A 32 1.32 8.72 2.83
C MET A 32 2.36 9.84 2.72
N GLU A 33 2.17 10.77 1.78
CA GLU A 33 3.03 11.96 1.63
C GLU A 33 2.97 12.87 2.87
N GLN A 34 1.78 13.07 3.44
CA GLN A 34 1.62 13.80 4.71
C GLN A 34 2.30 13.07 5.86
N ALA A 35 2.12 11.74 5.98
CA ALA A 35 2.78 10.93 6.99
C ALA A 35 4.32 11.04 6.93
N TYR A 36 4.88 11.03 5.72
CA TYR A 36 6.31 11.25 5.48
C TYR A 36 6.81 12.60 5.96
N ASN A 37 6.04 13.66 5.76
CA ASN A 37 6.41 15.00 6.22
C ASN A 37 6.37 15.15 7.75
N LEU A 38 5.52 14.37 8.44
CA LEU A 38 5.36 14.42 9.89
C LEU A 38 6.37 13.54 10.63
N HIS A 39 6.66 12.35 10.09
CA HIS A 39 7.44 11.31 10.76
C HIS A 39 8.83 11.16 10.15
N GLN A 40 9.70 12.11 10.47
CA GLN A 40 11.12 12.07 10.11
C GLN A 40 12.00 11.32 11.14
N ASP A 41 11.47 11.00 12.32
CA ASP A 41 12.17 10.24 13.38
C ASP A 41 11.20 9.35 14.21
N PRO A 42 11.27 8.01 14.10
CA PRO A 42 12.04 7.27 13.09
C PRO A 42 11.50 7.60 11.69
N ALA A 43 12.40 7.64 10.69
CA ALA A 43 12.06 8.06 9.35
C ALA A 43 11.16 7.04 8.64
N TYR A 44 9.87 7.34 8.55
CA TYR A 44 8.96 6.66 7.64
C TYR A 44 9.37 6.99 6.20
N ASN A 45 9.35 5.99 5.30
CA ASN A 45 9.65 6.19 3.88
C ASN A 45 8.83 5.22 3.02
N PHE A 46 8.65 5.57 1.76
CA PHE A 46 8.01 4.71 0.78
C PHE A 46 8.56 4.95 -0.62
N ILE A 47 8.45 3.95 -1.48
CA ILE A 47 8.78 4.04 -2.89
C ILE A 47 7.58 3.57 -3.69
N LEU A 48 7.15 4.39 -4.64
CA LEU A 48 6.05 4.09 -5.54
C LEU A 48 6.57 3.70 -6.92
N THR A 49 5.93 2.70 -7.53
CA THR A 49 6.13 2.32 -8.93
C THR A 49 4.83 2.59 -9.70
N TYR A 50 4.92 3.32 -10.81
CA TYR A 50 3.76 3.63 -11.64
C TYR A 50 3.51 2.53 -12.69
N PHE A 51 2.26 2.08 -12.81
CA PHE A 51 1.83 1.01 -13.72
C PHE A 51 0.91 1.48 -14.86
N GLY A 52 0.82 2.78 -15.09
CA GLY A 52 -0.05 3.38 -16.11
C GLY A 52 -1.41 3.79 -15.57
N ASP A 53 -2.16 4.55 -16.37
CA ASP A 53 -3.42 5.19 -15.96
C ASP A 53 -4.49 4.21 -15.45
N GLU A 54 -4.45 2.95 -15.90
CA GLU A 54 -5.41 1.93 -15.51
C GLU A 54 -5.13 1.31 -14.13
N LEU A 55 -3.86 1.27 -13.72
CA LEU A 55 -3.41 0.58 -12.49
C LEU A 55 -2.87 1.54 -11.43
N GLY A 56 -2.53 2.77 -11.81
CA GLY A 56 -2.04 3.80 -10.90
C GLY A 56 -0.69 3.49 -10.28
N TYR A 57 -0.51 3.93 -9.04
CA TYR A 57 0.72 3.73 -8.27
C TYR A 57 0.64 2.50 -7.36
N PHE A 58 1.72 1.72 -7.38
CA PHE A 58 1.95 0.57 -6.51
C PHE A 58 3.01 0.90 -5.45
N VAL A 59 2.77 0.53 -4.19
CA VAL A 59 3.75 0.67 -3.10
C VAL A 59 4.78 -0.44 -3.19
N SER A 60 5.91 -0.15 -3.83
CA SER A 60 7.02 -1.09 -3.99
C SER A 60 7.86 -1.25 -2.73
N THR A 61 7.97 -0.21 -1.91
CA THR A 61 8.67 -0.23 -0.63
C THR A 61 7.88 0.60 0.37
N LEU A 62 7.78 0.12 1.60
CA LEU A 62 7.22 0.86 2.74
C LEU A 62 8.10 0.58 3.96
N ASP A 63 8.49 1.64 4.65
CA ASP A 63 9.33 1.61 5.85
C ASP A 63 10.60 0.74 5.68
N GLY A 64 11.28 0.92 4.54
CA GLY A 64 12.48 0.17 4.18
C GLY A 64 12.27 -1.29 3.75
N VAL A 65 11.05 -1.84 3.82
CA VAL A 65 10.76 -3.21 3.39
C VAL A 65 10.22 -3.22 1.95
N ILE A 66 10.95 -3.90 1.09
CA ILE A 66 10.65 -4.02 -0.35
C ILE A 66 9.67 -5.17 -0.63
N THR A 67 8.77 -4.95 -1.58
CA THR A 67 7.95 -6.01 -2.20
C THR A 67 8.87 -7.07 -2.81
N GLN A 68 8.64 -8.33 -2.46
CA GLN A 68 9.41 -9.45 -2.98
C GLN A 68 8.61 -10.15 -4.08
N VAL A 69 9.11 -10.07 -5.30
CA VAL A 69 8.54 -10.78 -6.45
C VAL A 69 9.38 -12.02 -6.70
N GLY A 70 9.21 -13.06 -5.89
CA GLY A 70 9.97 -14.29 -6.09
C GLY A 70 9.54 -15.08 -7.34
N SER A 71 10.40 -16.00 -7.77
CA SER A 71 10.14 -16.88 -8.93
C SER A 71 9.01 -17.88 -8.66
N ASP A 72 8.81 -18.23 -7.39
CA ASP A 72 7.71 -19.07 -6.91
C ASP A 72 6.54 -18.16 -6.50
N PRO A 73 5.30 -18.40 -7.00
CA PRO A 73 4.09 -17.74 -6.52
C PRO A 73 3.95 -17.62 -5.00
N ASN A 74 4.40 -18.62 -4.25
CA ASN A 74 4.33 -18.67 -2.79
C ASN A 74 5.35 -17.73 -2.12
N THR A 75 6.32 -17.23 -2.87
CA THR A 75 7.36 -16.30 -2.40
C THR A 75 7.06 -14.84 -2.75
N TYR A 76 5.84 -14.55 -3.25
CA TYR A 76 5.41 -13.18 -3.49
C TYR A 76 4.87 -12.54 -2.20
N LEU A 77 5.64 -11.59 -1.65
CA LEU A 77 5.28 -10.77 -0.50
C LEU A 77 5.13 -9.33 -0.94
N PHE A 78 4.06 -8.67 -0.49
CA PHE A 78 3.75 -7.31 -0.90
C PHE A 78 3.03 -6.55 0.20
N TRP A 79 2.89 -5.24 -0.03
CA TRP A 79 2.11 -4.34 0.81
C TRP A 79 0.66 -4.29 0.34
N GLU A 80 -0.23 -4.96 1.09
CA GLU A 80 -1.67 -4.93 0.88
C GLU A 80 -2.29 -3.72 1.57
N LEU A 81 -3.11 -2.97 0.83
CA LEU A 81 -3.79 -1.77 1.29
C LEU A 81 -5.17 -2.11 1.88
N PHE A 82 -5.50 -1.45 2.98
CA PHE A 82 -6.82 -1.43 3.59
C PHE A 82 -7.21 0.02 3.89
N VAL A 83 -8.50 0.35 3.77
CA VAL A 83 -9.10 1.56 4.32
C VAL A 83 -10.19 1.12 5.28
N ASN A 84 -10.09 1.51 6.55
CA ASN A 84 -10.99 1.08 7.63
C ASN A 84 -11.14 -0.46 7.70
N GLY A 85 -10.03 -1.19 7.48
CA GLY A 85 -9.99 -2.66 7.49
C GLY A 85 -10.53 -3.35 6.24
N ILE A 86 -10.89 -2.60 5.20
CA ILE A 86 -11.45 -3.13 3.95
C ILE A 86 -10.48 -2.86 2.79
N PRO A 87 -10.12 -3.86 1.97
CA PRO A 87 -9.28 -3.61 0.79
C PRO A 87 -10.05 -2.80 -0.26
N PRO A 88 -9.52 -1.66 -0.75
CA PRO A 88 -10.16 -0.88 -1.80
C PRO A 88 -10.00 -1.56 -3.17
N ASN A 89 -10.91 -1.23 -4.11
CA ASN A 89 -10.86 -1.74 -5.49
C ASN A 89 -9.95 -0.90 -6.41
N THR A 90 -9.38 0.19 -5.90
CA THR A 90 -8.59 1.18 -6.64
C THR A 90 -7.21 1.35 -6.02
N GLY A 91 -6.26 1.92 -6.79
CA GLY A 91 -4.92 2.26 -6.30
C GLY A 91 -4.89 3.38 -5.26
N ILE A 92 -3.73 3.64 -4.68
CA ILE A 92 -3.54 4.66 -3.63
C ILE A 92 -3.87 6.08 -4.10
N ASP A 93 -3.72 6.33 -5.40
CA ASP A 93 -3.92 7.61 -6.07
C ASP A 93 -5.39 7.86 -6.44
N SER A 94 -6.23 6.81 -6.42
CA SER A 94 -7.66 6.88 -6.74
C SER A 94 -8.57 6.45 -5.58
N THR A 95 -8.00 6.08 -4.43
CA THR A 95 -8.75 5.73 -3.22
C THR A 95 -8.84 6.96 -2.32
N PHE A 96 -10.00 7.60 -2.30
CA PHE A 96 -10.27 8.82 -1.53
C PHE A 96 -10.65 8.52 -0.09
N LEU A 97 -10.17 9.36 0.83
CA LEU A 97 -10.38 9.24 2.26
C LEU A 97 -11.41 10.25 2.77
N SER A 98 -12.03 9.89 3.88
CA SER A 98 -12.81 10.77 4.73
C SER A 98 -12.04 11.14 6.00
N ASP A 99 -12.46 12.22 6.63
CA ASP A 99 -11.93 12.62 7.93
C ASP A 99 -12.15 11.50 8.98
N GLY A 100 -11.07 11.10 9.66
CA GLY A 100 -11.08 10.03 10.66
C GLY A 100 -10.89 8.61 10.11
N ASP A 101 -10.72 8.44 8.80
CA ASP A 101 -10.39 7.13 8.21
C ASP A 101 -9.01 6.63 8.67
N THR A 102 -8.84 5.31 8.66
CA THR A 102 -7.55 4.65 8.89
C THR A 102 -7.06 3.96 7.62
N VAL A 103 -5.83 4.26 7.22
CA VAL A 103 -5.11 3.57 6.14
C VAL A 103 -4.30 2.42 6.75
N GLY A 104 -4.61 1.18 6.41
CA GLY A 104 -3.87 0.01 6.86
C GLY A 104 -2.94 -0.52 5.77
N TRP A 105 -1.70 -0.79 6.13
CA TRP A 105 -0.75 -1.54 5.31
C TRP A 105 -0.44 -2.87 5.98
N ASN A 106 -0.53 -3.96 5.21
CA ASN A 106 -0.14 -5.29 5.69
C ASN A 106 0.90 -5.89 4.75
N TYR A 107 2.09 -6.17 5.25
CA TYR A 107 3.09 -6.96 4.53
C TYR A 107 2.72 -8.43 4.64
N THR A 108 2.29 -9.03 3.53
CA THR A 108 1.76 -10.39 3.53
C THR A 108 1.93 -11.10 2.19
N HIS A 109 1.68 -12.41 2.20
CA HIS A 109 1.73 -13.25 1.02
C HIS A 109 0.56 -12.99 0.07
N TYR A 110 0.84 -13.06 -1.23
CA TYR A 110 -0.21 -13.13 -2.24
C TYR A 110 -0.90 -14.49 -2.21
N VAL A 111 -2.23 -14.45 -2.08
CA VAL A 111 -3.13 -15.61 -2.17
C VAL A 111 -3.92 -15.52 -3.47
N ALA A 112 -3.79 -16.50 -4.36
CA ALA A 112 -4.38 -16.43 -5.70
C ALA A 112 -5.91 -16.33 -5.68
N GLU A 113 -6.56 -17.12 -4.84
CA GLU A 113 -8.01 -17.15 -4.72
C GLU A 113 -8.56 -15.83 -4.19
N ARG A 114 -7.81 -15.16 -3.30
CA ARG A 114 -8.22 -13.89 -2.67
C ARG A 114 -8.06 -12.70 -3.61
N HIS A 115 -7.01 -12.70 -4.42
CA HIS A 115 -6.64 -11.55 -5.23
C HIS A 115 -7.03 -11.68 -6.72
N ALA A 116 -7.64 -12.80 -7.12
CA ALA A 116 -8.13 -12.98 -8.48
C ALA A 116 -9.08 -11.85 -8.90
N GLY A 117 -8.86 -11.29 -10.09
CA GLY A 117 -9.63 -10.19 -10.67
C GLY A 117 -9.31 -8.80 -10.12
N THR A 118 -8.38 -8.67 -9.17
CA THR A 118 -8.00 -7.38 -8.60
C THR A 118 -6.96 -6.65 -9.46
N ALA A 119 -6.83 -5.34 -9.28
CA ALA A 119 -5.72 -4.58 -9.87
C ALA A 119 -4.35 -5.15 -9.46
N HIS A 120 -4.25 -5.71 -8.25
CA HIS A 120 -3.02 -6.28 -7.74
C HIS A 120 -2.60 -7.56 -8.47
N GLU A 121 -3.53 -8.43 -8.88
CA GLU A 121 -3.22 -9.59 -9.74
C GLU A 121 -2.55 -9.14 -11.05
N ARG A 122 -3.05 -8.06 -11.64
CA ARG A 122 -2.50 -7.50 -12.89
C ARG A 122 -1.10 -6.93 -12.67
N ILE A 123 -0.89 -6.17 -11.59
CA ILE A 123 0.42 -5.64 -11.20
C ILE A 123 1.43 -6.79 -10.99
N ARG A 124 1.04 -7.82 -10.24
CA ARG A 124 1.87 -9.02 -10.03
C ARG A 124 2.27 -9.65 -11.37
N SER A 125 1.31 -9.83 -12.28
CA SER A 125 1.58 -10.41 -13.60
C SER A 125 2.61 -9.58 -14.41
N LEU A 126 2.52 -8.25 -14.36
CA LEU A 126 3.46 -7.35 -15.03
C LEU A 126 4.86 -7.41 -14.39
N LEU A 127 4.94 -7.43 -13.06
CA LEU A 127 6.19 -7.57 -12.31
C LEU A 127 6.92 -8.88 -12.64
N THR A 128 6.19 -10.00 -12.73
CA THR A 128 6.76 -11.29 -13.12
C THR A 128 7.26 -11.28 -14.56
N ALA A 129 6.50 -10.70 -15.50
CA ALA A 129 6.89 -10.62 -16.91
C ALA A 129 8.16 -9.78 -17.14
N ALA A 130 8.34 -8.70 -16.37
CA ALA A 130 9.51 -7.83 -16.47
C ALA A 130 10.82 -8.52 -16.04
N ARG A 131 10.77 -9.52 -15.16
CA ARG A 131 11.94 -10.27 -14.69
C ARG A 131 12.40 -11.37 -15.64
N GLY A 132 11.58 -11.77 -16.61
CA GLY A 132 11.91 -12.79 -17.61
C GLY A 132 12.60 -12.24 -18.87
N ARG A 133 12.93 -10.95 -18.90
CA ARG A 133 13.67 -10.27 -19.98
C ARG A 133 15.10 -9.99 -19.54
#